data_AF-A0A210QH59-F1
#
_entry.id   AF-A0A210QH59-F1
#
_cell.length_a   1.000
_cell.length_b   1.000
_cell.length_c   1.000
_cell.angle_alpha   90.00
_cell.angle_beta   90.00
_cell.angle_gamma   90.00
#
_symmetry.space_group_name_H-M   'P 1'
#
loop_
_entity.id
_entity.type
_entity.pdbx_description
1 polymer ?
#
loop_
_entity_poly.entity_id
_entity_poly.type
_entity_poly.pdbx_seq_one_letter_code
_entity_poly.pdbx_strand_id
1 'polypeptide(L)' 'MSGQSSGGVAVFAAFFGLLSSVSGQTVVCSQPANSTSSVYDFSIQDIYQQRTMNLSEYRGKVLLVVNVATY' A
#
# COMPACT_ATOMS: atom_id res chain seq x y z
N MET A 1 42.02 -23.91 34.40
CA MET A 1 40.90 -24.87 34.57
C MET A 1 39.63 -24.07 34.75
N SER A 2 38.67 -24.30 33.87
CA SER A 2 37.36 -23.64 33.83
C SER A 2 36.43 -24.17 34.92
N GLY A 3 35.48 -23.35 35.40
CA GLY A 3 34.17 -23.84 35.85
C GLY A 3 33.50 -23.16 37.06
N GLN A 4 32.52 -22.29 36.79
CA GLN A 4 31.17 -22.28 37.39
C GLN A 4 30.34 -21.14 36.75
N SER A 5 29.28 -21.44 35.98
CA SER A 5 27.92 -21.86 36.39
C SER A 5 26.99 -20.66 36.62
N SER A 6 26.14 -20.37 35.62
CA SER A 6 24.88 -19.63 35.81
C SER A 6 23.93 -19.91 34.64
N GLY A 7 23.43 -21.15 34.58
CA GLY A 7 22.54 -21.65 33.52
C GLY A 7 21.04 -21.44 33.77
N GLY A 8 20.64 -20.74 34.84
CA GLY A 8 19.24 -20.66 35.25
C GLY A 8 18.43 -19.50 34.64
N VAL A 9 19.07 -18.36 34.34
CA VAL A 9 18.35 -17.12 33.99
C VAL A 9 18.01 -17.04 32.49
N ALA A 10 18.79 -17.72 31.64
CA ALA A 10 18.62 -17.66 30.20
C ALA A 10 17.38 -18.44 29.70
N VAL A 11 16.91 -19.43 30.45
CA VAL A 11 15.83 -20.32 30.00
C VAL A 11 14.45 -19.66 30.11
N PHE A 12 14.23 -18.80 31.10
CA PHE A 12 12.94 -18.12 31.28
C PHE A 12 12.70 -16.98 30.27
N ALA A 13 13.75 -16.27 29.86
CA ALA A 13 13.64 -15.19 28.87
C ALA A 13 13.28 -15.71 27.47
N ALA A 14 13.64 -16.96 27.14
CA ALA A 14 13.38 -17.56 25.84
C ALA A 14 11.90 -17.92 25.62
N PHE A 15 11.13 -18.19 26.68
CA PHE A 15 9.72 -18.61 26.55
C PHE A 15 8.74 -17.45 26.37
N PHE A 16 9.06 -16.24 26.84
CA PHE A 16 8.18 -15.07 26.67
C PHE A 16 8.40 -14.32 25.34
N GLY A 17 9.54 -14.52 24.67
CA GLY A 17 9.89 -13.82 23.43
C GLY A 17 9.26 -14.40 22.15
N LEU A 18 8.61 -15.57 22.22
CA LEU A 18 8.15 -16.32 21.04
C LEU A 18 6.68 -16.07 20.66
N LEU A 19 5.93 -15.24 21.38
CA LEU A 19 4.49 -15.02 21.14
C LEU A 19 4.13 -13.66 20.55
N SER A 20 5.10 -12.79 20.25
CA SER A 20 4.85 -11.43 19.73
C SER A 20 5.10 -11.28 18.22
N SER A 21 4.91 -12.35 17.43
CA SER A 21 4.86 -12.23 15.96
C SER A 21 3.50 -11.68 15.54
N VAL A 22 3.37 -10.35 15.55
CA VAL A 22 2.28 -9.65 14.86
C VAL A 22 2.43 -9.93 13.36
N SER A 23 1.53 -10.76 12.82
CA SER A 23 1.40 -10.96 11.38
C SER A 23 0.65 -9.76 10.82
N GLY A 24 1.40 -8.73 10.42
CA GLY A 24 0.84 -7.64 9.63
C GLY A 24 0.38 -8.20 8.29
N GLN A 25 -0.93 -8.15 8.01
CA GLN A 25 -1.45 -8.51 6.71
C GLN A 25 -0.88 -7.55 5.66
N THR A 26 0.12 -8.00 4.90
CA THR A 26 0.62 -7.26 3.73
C THR A 26 -0.38 -7.46 2.59
N VAL A 27 -1.15 -6.42 2.27
CA VAL A 27 -1.94 -6.41 1.03
C VAL A 27 -0.95 -6.37 -0.13
N VAL A 28 -0.88 -7.45 -0.90
CA VAL A 28 -0.07 -7.49 -2.13
C VAL A 28 -0.83 -6.70 -3.20
N CYS A 29 -0.50 -5.42 -3.34
CA CYS A 29 -1.01 -4.61 -4.44
C CYS A 29 -0.33 -5.06 -5.73
N SER A 30 -1.09 -5.64 -6.66
CA SER A 30 -0.63 -5.89 -8.02
C SER A 30 -0.62 -4.57 -8.79
N GLN A 31 0.45 -3.79 -8.61
CA GLN A 31 0.69 -2.63 -9.46
C GLN A 31 1.45 -3.10 -10.69
N PRO A 32 0.86 -3.03 -11.91
CA PRO A 32 1.57 -3.40 -13.13
C PRO A 32 2.85 -2.58 -13.25
N ALA A 33 3.93 -3.21 -13.71
CA ALA A 33 5.25 -2.60 -13.81
C ALA A 33 5.18 -1.35 -14.69
N ASN A 34 5.30 -0.18 -14.06
CA ASN A 34 5.48 1.15 -14.66
C ASN A 34 5.08 1.23 -16.14
N SER A 35 3.78 1.24 -16.44
CA SER A 35 3.37 1.81 -17.70
C SER A 35 3.67 3.31 -17.61
N THR A 36 4.40 3.87 -18.59
CA THR A 36 4.70 5.30 -18.73
C THR A 36 3.43 6.10 -19.06
N SER A 37 2.32 5.76 -18.43
CA SER A 37 1.00 6.30 -18.71
C SER A 37 0.76 7.46 -17.77
N SER A 38 0.60 8.65 -18.34
CA SER A 38 0.16 9.79 -17.56
C SER A 38 -1.36 9.77 -17.44
N VAL A 39 -1.90 10.33 -16.34
CA VAL A 39 -3.34 10.59 -16.23
C VAL A 39 -3.88 11.45 -17.38
N TYR A 40 -3.00 12.27 -18.00
CA TYR A 40 -3.32 13.12 -19.13
C TYR A 40 -3.54 12.38 -20.45
N ASP A 41 -3.24 11.08 -20.52
CA ASP A 41 -3.41 10.27 -21.73
C ASP A 41 -4.82 9.68 -21.84
N PHE A 42 -5.66 9.88 -20.82
CA PHE A 42 -7.02 9.36 -20.76
C PHE A 42 -8.07 10.40 -21.12
N SER A 43 -9.19 9.91 -21.65
CA SER A 43 -10.40 10.71 -21.87
C SER A 43 -11.58 10.04 -21.17
N ILE A 44 -12.46 10.86 -20.61
CA ILE A 44 -13.65 10.43 -19.87
C ILE A 44 -14.89 11.07 -20.47
N GLN A 45 -16.02 10.39 -20.42
CA GLN A 45 -17.30 11.03 -20.72
C GLN A 45 -17.77 11.85 -19.52
N ASP A 46 -18.45 12.96 -19.81
CA ASP A 46 -19.15 13.71 -18.78
C ASP A 46 -20.36 12.94 -18.23
N ILE A 47 -20.93 13.46 -17.16
CA ILE A 47 -22.06 12.82 -16.46
C ILE A 47 -23.32 12.69 -17.35
N TYR A 48 -23.41 13.47 -18.43
CA TYR A 48 -24.53 13.45 -19.36
C TYR A 48 -24.24 12.59 -20.60
N GLN A 49 -23.03 12.01 -20.72
CA GLN A 49 -22.57 11.21 -21.86
C GLN A 49 -22.58 11.97 -23.20
N GLN A 50 -22.56 13.30 -23.15
CA GLN A 50 -22.66 14.15 -24.34
C GLN A 50 -21.29 14.65 -24.80
N ARG A 51 -20.33 14.77 -23.87
CA ARG A 51 -18.99 15.27 -24.16
C ARG A 51 -17.95 14.27 -23.69
N THR A 52 -17.00 13.98 -24.56
CA THR A 52 -15.73 13.36 -24.19
C THR A 52 -14.76 14.47 -23.75
N MET A 53 -14.37 14.45 -22.48
CA MET A 53 -13.37 15.34 -21.88
C MET A 53 -12.01 14.67 -21.87
N ASN A 54 -10.99 15.34 -22.38
CA ASN A 54 -9.62 14.83 -22.35
C ASN A 54 -8.90 15.36 -21.11
N LEU A 55 -8.32 14.48 -20.30
CA LEU A 55 -7.67 14.90 -19.05
C LEU A 55 -6.42 15.75 -19.30
N SER A 56 -5.82 15.70 -20.50
CA SER A 56 -4.71 16.57 -20.90
C SER A 56 -5.03 18.07 -20.80
N GLU A 57 -6.30 18.47 -20.85
CA GLU A 57 -6.74 19.86 -20.63
C GLU A 57 -6.33 20.39 -19.25
N TYR A 58 -6.08 19.51 -18.28
CA TYR A 58 -5.68 19.86 -16.91
C TYR A 58 -4.16 19.78 -16.66
N ARG A 59 -3.33 19.64 -17.70
CA ARG A 59 -1.87 19.66 -17.54
C ARG A 59 -1.41 20.93 -16.82
N GLY A 60 -0.48 20.76 -15.87
CA GLY A 60 0.03 21.84 -15.03
C GLY A 60 -0.89 22.23 -13.87
N LYS A 61 -1.99 21.50 -13.65
CA LYS A 61 -2.86 21.64 -12.48
C LYS A 61 -2.76 20.41 -11.59
N VAL A 62 -3.07 20.58 -10.30
CA VAL A 62 -3.23 19.45 -9.37
C VAL A 62 -4.61 18.83 -9.60
N LEU A 63 -4.66 17.51 -9.73
CA LEU A 63 -5.88 16.74 -9.96
C LEU A 63 -6.20 15.84 -8.76
N LEU A 64 -7.45 15.87 -8.30
CA LEU A 64 -8.01 14.92 -7.35
C LEU A 64 -9.09 14.10 -8.05
N VAL A 65 -8.88 12.78 -8.13
CA VAL A 65 -9.84 11.84 -8.72
C VAL A 65 -10.55 11.11 -7.58
N VAL A 66 -11.88 11.22 -7.53
CA VAL A 66 -12.71 10.60 -6.49
C VAL A 66 -13.68 9.63 -7.15
N ASN A 67 -13.63 8.36 -6.73
CA ASN A 67 -14.64 7.37 -7.12
C ASN A 67 -15.89 7.58 -6.24
N VAL A 68 -17.04 7.79 -6.86
CA VAL A 68 -18.33 8.03 -6.20
C VAL A 68 -19.39 7.07 -6.74
N ALA A 69 -20.34 6.68 -5.88
CA ALA A 69 -21.51 5.88 -6.24
C ALA A 69 -22.72 6.35 -5.44
N THR A 70 -23.92 6.31 -6.04
CA THR A 70 -25.19 6.57 -5.34
C THR A 70 -25.79 5.26 -4.84
N TYR A 71 -26.63 5.34 -3.82
CA TYR A 71 -27.37 4.19 -3.27
C TYR A 71 -28.51 3.75 -4.20
#